data_AF-A0A9Q0MJK3-F1
#
_entry.id   AF-A0A9Q0MJK3-F1
#
_cell.length_a   1.000
_cell.length_b   1.000
_cell.length_c   1.000
_cell.angle_alpha   90.00
_cell.angle_beta   90.00
_cell.angle_gamma   90.00
#
_symmetry.space_group_name_H-M   'P 1'
#
loop_
_entity.id
_entity.type
_entity.pdbx_description
1 polymer ?
#
loop_
_entity_poly.entity_id
_entity_poly.type
_entity_poly.pdbx_seq_one_letter_code
_entity_poly.pdbx_strand_id
1 'polypeptide(L)'
;MLICTHNRCSLENSKKVLLIDHFMQKFTENIICISNDRLSYHQIRDDHDGDDYWVTIPKANGNFENVNSILYFENKKVRYIWDNDVREFMKLH
;
A
#
# COMPACT_ATOMS: atom_id res chain seq x y z
N MET A 1 24.47 22.50 -4.38
CA MET A 1 24.56 21.60 -3.22
C MET A 1 23.25 20.83 -3.13
N LEU A 2 23.27 19.49 -3.24
CA LEU A 2 22.06 18.67 -3.15
C LEU A 2 21.85 18.26 -1.69
N ILE A 3 20.65 18.46 -1.17
CA ILE A 3 20.29 18.11 0.21
C ILE A 3 19.63 16.74 0.18
N CYS A 4 20.11 15.82 1.01
CA CYS A 4 19.46 14.53 1.20
C CYS A 4 18.17 14.73 2.01
N THR A 5 17.02 14.46 1.39
CA THR A 5 15.69 14.60 2.02
C THR A 5 15.07 13.28 2.45
N HIS A 6 15.81 12.17 2.32
CA HIS A 6 15.32 10.82 2.59
C HIS A 6 16.15 10.16 3.68
N ASN A 7 15.49 9.48 4.61
CA ASN A 7 16.10 8.65 5.64
C ASN A 7 15.52 7.23 5.59
N ARG A 8 16.29 6.26 6.10
CA ARG A 8 15.77 4.89 6.28
C ARG A 8 14.79 4.87 7.44
N CYS A 9 13.72 4.10 7.29
CA CYS A 9 12.67 3.91 8.28
C CYS A 9 12.10 2.49 8.16
N SER A 10 11.22 2.09 9.09
CA SER A 10 10.45 0.85 8.96
C SER A 10 9.53 0.91 7.74
N LEU A 11 9.30 -0.25 7.10
CA LEU A 11 8.50 -0.33 5.88
C LEU A 11 7.06 0.16 6.08
N GLU A 12 6.48 -0.12 7.25
CA GLU A 12 5.15 0.33 7.66
C GLU A 12 4.96 1.86 7.58
N ASN A 13 6.03 2.64 7.78
CA ASN A 13 6.03 4.10 7.79
C ASN A 13 6.66 4.71 6.53
N SER A 14 7.12 3.86 5.60
CA SER A 14 7.91 4.31 4.47
C SER A 14 7.04 4.93 3.38
N LYS A 15 7.53 6.01 2.78
CA LYS A 15 6.88 6.65 1.60
C LYS A 15 7.43 6.12 0.28
N LYS A 16 8.60 5.49 0.33
CA LYS A 16 9.31 4.90 -0.79
C LYS A 16 10.01 3.63 -0.34
N VAL A 17 10.12 2.68 -1.25
CA VAL A 17 10.90 1.45 -1.05
C VAL A 17 12.09 1.43 -1.98
N LEU A 18 13.24 0.97 -1.47
CA LEU A 18 14.42 0.67 -2.27
C LEU A 18 14.43 -0.82 -2.56
N LEU A 19 14.34 -1.18 -3.83
CA LEU A 19 14.43 -2.56 -4.30
C LEU A 19 15.84 -2.81 -4.82
N ILE A 20 16.38 -3.98 -4.49
CA ILE A 20 17.67 -4.47 -4.99
C ILE A 20 17.39 -5.82 -5.63
N ASP A 21 17.64 -5.94 -6.93
CA ASP A 21 17.47 -7.22 -7.61
C ASP A 21 18.72 -8.11 -7.51
N HIS A 22 18.63 -9.30 -8.10
CA HIS A 22 19.73 -10.27 -8.10
C HIS A 22 20.98 -9.81 -8.87
N PHE A 23 20.88 -8.78 -9.71
CA PHE A 23 22.01 -8.14 -10.39
C PHE A 23 22.51 -6.90 -9.65
N MET A 24 22.07 -6.67 -8.40
CA MET A 24 22.40 -5.50 -7.60
C MET A 24 21.92 -4.17 -8.20
N GLN A 25 20.97 -4.22 -9.14
CA GLN A 25 20.34 -3.01 -9.67
C GLN A 25 19.38 -2.44 -8.63
N LYS A 26 19.42 -1.11 -8.48
CA LYS A 26 18.64 -0.38 -7.49
C LYS A 26 17.45 0.30 -8.14
N PHE A 27 16.26 0.06 -7.63
CA PHE A 27 15.03 0.73 -8.04
C PHE A 27 14.40 1.40 -6.84
N THR A 28 13.68 2.51 -7.05
CA THR A 28 12.93 3.16 -5.99
C THR A 28 11.51 3.34 -6.45
N GLU A 29 10.57 2.81 -5.68
CA GLU A 29 9.14 2.94 -5.96
C GLU A 29 8.47 3.76 -4.86
N ASN A 30 7.43 4.51 -5.22
CA ASN A 30 6.59 5.19 -4.24
C ASN A 30 5.55 4.21 -3.69
N ILE A 31 5.34 4.25 -2.37
CA ILE A 31 4.22 3.52 -1.76
C ILE A 31 2.96 4.36 -1.93
N ILE A 32 1.89 3.71 -2.35
CA ILE A 32 0.55 4.25 -2.46
C ILE A 32 -0.26 3.73 -1.28
N CYS A 33 -0.95 4.65 -0.61
CA CYS A 33 -1.94 4.35 0.40
C CYS A 33 -3.33 4.57 -0.19
N ILE A 34 -4.14 3.52 -0.27
CA ILE A 34 -5.57 3.62 -0.55
C ILE A 34 -6.27 3.60 0.80
N SER A 35 -6.87 4.71 1.17
CA SER A 35 -7.82 4.83 2.28
C SER A 35 -9.20 5.17 1.75
N ASN A 36 -10.22 4.95 2.56
CA ASN A 36 -11.59 5.17 2.10
C ASN A 36 -11.92 6.63 1.79
N ASP A 37 -11.28 7.58 2.47
CA ASP A 37 -11.45 9.01 2.24
C ASP A 37 -11.18 9.43 0.78
N ARG A 38 -10.42 8.61 0.02
CA ARG A 38 -10.09 8.86 -1.39
C ARG A 38 -11.00 8.15 -2.41
N LEU A 39 -11.81 7.18 -1.98
CA LEU A 39 -12.78 6.47 -2.84
C LEU A 39 -14.11 7.24 -2.95
N SER A 40 -14.40 8.12 -1.99
CA SER A 40 -15.62 8.95 -1.94
C SER A 40 -15.76 9.97 -3.08
N TYR A 41 -14.67 10.37 -3.75
CA TYR A 41 -14.74 11.36 -4.83
C TYR A 41 -15.29 10.82 -6.15
N HIS A 42 -15.40 9.49 -6.31
CA HIS A 42 -15.85 8.86 -7.56
C HIS A 42 -17.25 8.24 -7.51
N GLN A 43 -17.92 8.26 -6.35
CA GLN A 43 -19.30 7.81 -6.24
C GLN A 43 -20.19 9.00 -5.91
N ILE A 44 -21.15 9.23 -6.79
CA ILE A 44 -22.12 10.32 -6.76
C ILE A 44 -22.81 10.32 -5.39
N ARG A 45 -22.91 11.52 -4.81
CA ARG A 45 -23.60 11.81 -3.55
C ARG A 45 -25.00 11.20 -3.54
N ASP A 46 -25.21 10.20 -2.71
CA ASP A 46 -26.51 9.90 -2.11
C ASP A 46 -26.40 10.16 -0.60
N ASP A 47 -27.25 11.08 -0.12
CA ASP A 47 -27.30 11.59 1.25
C ASP A 47 -27.91 10.54 2.21
N HIS A 48 -27.17 9.48 2.52
CA HIS A 48 -27.53 8.57 3.60
C HIS A 48 -26.35 8.28 4.55
N ASP A 49 -26.46 8.88 5.73
CA ASP A 49 -26.11 8.39 7.07
C ASP A 49 -24.92 7.41 7.20
N GLY A 50 -23.79 7.92 7.72
CA GLY A 50 -22.93 7.17 8.66
C GLY A 50 -22.24 5.89 8.22
N ASP A 51 -22.07 5.59 6.93
CA ASP A 51 -21.37 4.36 6.53
C ASP A 51 -19.87 4.46 6.79
N ASP A 52 -19.38 3.64 7.71
CA ASP A 52 -17.96 3.42 7.99
C ASP A 52 -17.38 2.64 6.82
N TYR A 53 -17.01 3.36 5.75
CA TYR A 53 -16.48 2.73 4.56
C TYR A 53 -15.13 2.08 4.92
N TRP A 54 -15.03 0.76 4.74
CA TRP A 54 -13.82 -0.03 4.93
C TRP A 54 -13.37 -0.66 3.59
N VAL A 55 -12.08 -1.02 3.48
CA VAL A 55 -11.53 -1.74 2.31
C VAL A 55 -11.35 -3.21 2.67
N THR A 56 -11.78 -4.12 1.79
CA THR A 56 -11.68 -5.56 2.04
C THR A 56 -10.44 -6.17 1.39
N ILE A 57 -9.62 -6.90 2.16
CA ILE A 57 -8.49 -7.68 1.62
C ILE A 57 -8.71 -9.19 1.82
N PRO A 58 -8.40 -10.04 0.82
CA PRO A 58 -8.38 -11.48 1.00
C PRO A 58 -7.13 -11.90 1.80
N LYS A 59 -7.32 -12.80 2.75
CA LYS A 59 -6.25 -13.40 3.56
C LYS A 59 -5.95 -14.82 3.10
N ALA A 60 -4.75 -15.30 3.41
CA ALA A 60 -4.29 -16.64 3.04
C ALA A 60 -5.15 -17.78 3.64
N ASN A 61 -5.87 -17.52 4.74
CA ASN A 61 -6.80 -18.47 5.37
C ASN A 61 -8.16 -18.56 4.65
N GLY A 62 -8.34 -17.86 3.52
CA GLY A 62 -9.59 -17.82 2.76
C GLY A 62 -10.63 -16.85 3.30
N ASN A 63 -10.34 -16.16 4.40
CA ASN A 63 -11.22 -15.11 4.93
C ASN A 63 -10.90 -13.76 4.29
N PHE A 64 -11.83 -12.83 4.49
CA PHE A 64 -11.65 -11.44 4.13
C PHE A 64 -11.51 -10.61 5.40
N GLU A 65 -10.62 -9.62 5.37
CA GLU A 65 -10.42 -8.67 6.46
C GLU A 65 -10.81 -7.27 6.02
N ASN A 66 -11.52 -6.56 6.90
CA ASN A 66 -11.89 -5.16 6.72
C ASN A 66 -10.75 -4.29 7.26
N VAL A 67 -10.17 -3.44 6.41
CA VAL A 67 -9.07 -2.54 6.77
C VAL A 67 -9.40 -1.10 6.40
N ASN A 68 -8.91 -0.16 7.20
CA ASN A 68 -9.11 1.27 6.94
C ASN A 68 -8.28 1.78 5.76
N SER A 69 -7.16 1.11 5.49
CA SER A 69 -6.29 1.43 4.36
C SER A 69 -5.44 0.24 3.91
N ILE A 70 -4.99 0.31 2.67
CA ILE A 70 -4.06 -0.62 2.06
C ILE A 70 -2.82 0.16 1.61
N LEU A 71 -1.64 -0.33 1.98
CA LEU A 71 -0.38 0.14 1.43
C LEU A 71 0.07 -0.81 0.31
N TYR A 72 0.41 -0.27 -0.85
CA TYR A 72 0.95 -1.07 -1.94
C TYR A 72 1.93 -0.27 -2.80
N PHE A 73 2.75 -0.97 -3.58
CA PHE A 73 3.50 -0.36 -4.67
C PHE A 73 3.52 -1.31 -5.86
N GLU A 74 3.94 -0.81 -7.02
CA GLU A 74 4.15 -1.63 -8.21
C GLU A 74 5.60 -1.53 -8.65
N ASN A 75 6.19 -2.66 -9.05
CA ASN A 75 7.49 -2.69 -9.68
C ASN A 75 7.43 -3.61 -10.91
N LYS A 76 7.80 -3.09 -12.08
CA LYS A 76 7.79 -3.85 -13.34
C LYS A 76 6.45 -4.58 -13.59
N LYS A 77 5.32 -3.91 -13.35
CA LYS A 77 3.93 -4.44 -13.45
C LYS A 77 3.55 -5.53 -12.44
N VAL A 78 4.41 -5.81 -11.46
CA VAL A 78 4.08 -6.68 -10.32
C VAL A 78 3.66 -5.81 -9.16
N ARG A 79 2.49 -6.11 -8.57
CA ARG A 79 1.98 -5.40 -7.40
C ARG A 79 2.44 -6.08 -6.11
N TYR A 80 2.82 -5.27 -5.14
CA TYR A 80 3.20 -5.71 -3.80
C TYR A 80 2.31 -5.00 -2.78
N ILE A 81 1.65 -5.75 -1.91
CA ILE A 81 0.74 -5.24 -0.88
C ILE A 81 1.37 -5.47 0.50
N TRP A 82 1.24 -4.50 1.39
CA TRP A 82 1.66 -4.63 2.77
C TRP A 82 0.78 -5.63 3.51
N ASP A 83 1.40 -6.64 4.11
CA ASP A 83 0.74 -7.57 5.01
C ASP A 83 1.17 -7.27 6.45
N ASN A 84 0.19 -6.91 7.28
CA ASN A 84 0.43 -6.51 8.66
C ASN A 84 0.84 -7.69 9.57
N ASP A 85 0.45 -8.92 9.23
CA ASP A 85 0.70 -10.10 10.05
C ASP A 85 2.17 -10.52 9.96
N VAL A 86 2.74 -10.47 8.75
CA VAL A 86 4.15 -10.81 8.50
C VAL A 86 5.07 -9.58 8.46
N ARG A 87 4.51 -8.36 8.49
CA ARG A 87 5.23 -7.08 8.42
C ARG A 87 6.13 -6.97 7.18
N GLU A 88 5.62 -7.44 6.04
CA GLU A 88 6.33 -7.47 4.76
C GLU A 88 5.43 -7.06 3.60
N PHE A 89 6.04 -6.65 2.49
CA PHE A 89 5.34 -6.43 1.24
C PHE A 89 5.25 -7.74 0.46
N MET A 90 4.06 -8.31 0.41
CA MET A 90 3.75 -9.56 -0.27
C MET A 90 3.49 -9.33 -1.74
N LYS A 91 4.16 -10.11 -2.59
CA LYS A 91 3.95 -10.10 -4.03
C LYS A 91 2.57 -10.67 -4.36
N LEU A 92 1.77 -9.94 -5.13
CA LEU A 92 0.55 -10.47 -5.75
C LEU A 92 0.89 -11.21 -7.04
N HIS A 93 0.21 -12.32 -7.27
CA HIS A 93 0.29 -13.15 -8.48
C HIS A 93 -0.92 -12.93 -9.38
#